data_AF-A0A0B1RS87-F1
#
_entry.id   AF-A0A0B1RS87-F1
#
_cell.length_a   1.000
_cell.length_b   1.000
_cell.length_c   1.000
_cell.angle_alpha   90.00
_cell.angle_beta   90.00
_cell.angle_gamma   90.00
#
_symmetry.space_group_name_H-M   'P 1'
#
loop_
_entity.id
_entity.type
_entity.pdbx_description
1 polymer ?
#
loop_
_entity_poly.entity_id
_entity_poly.type
_entity_poly.pdbx_seq_one_letter_code
_entity_poly.pdbx_strand_id
1 'polypeptide(L)'
;MLLLLFVVFLPIVAGDCPVGTISHPEFGRCYKFSTDHQPFYMAEETCQSIGGHLVSVENGFENAMLAETATSQNLGTSFYIGYNRMVSSGWTWIDGYNA
;
A
#
# COMPACT_ATOMS: atom_id res chain seq x y z
N MET A 1 -16.69 -3.96 -46.44
CA MET A 1 -15.64 -3.32 -45.61
C MET A 1 -16.28 -3.07 -44.24
N LEU A 2 -16.12 -4.01 -43.31
CA LEU A 2 -16.87 -4.10 -42.07
C LEU A 2 -16.29 -3.08 -41.07
N LEU A 3 -17.05 -2.03 -40.73
CA LEU A 3 -16.69 -1.08 -39.67
C LEU A 3 -16.89 -1.76 -38.31
N LEU A 4 -15.89 -2.50 -37.85
CA LEU A 4 -15.71 -2.80 -36.44
C LEU A 4 -15.24 -1.52 -35.76
N LEU A 5 -16.18 -0.63 -35.43
CA LEU A 5 -15.93 0.34 -34.39
C LEU A 5 -15.85 -0.46 -33.09
N PHE A 6 -14.62 -0.82 -32.75
CA PHE A 6 -14.24 -1.26 -31.43
C PHE A 6 -15.01 -0.40 -30.43
N VAL A 7 -15.92 -1.03 -29.70
CA VAL A 7 -16.28 -0.54 -28.38
C VAL A 7 -14.93 -0.31 -27.74
N VAL A 8 -14.55 0.96 -27.59
CA VAL A 8 -13.42 1.31 -26.75
C VAL A 8 -13.93 0.90 -25.39
N PHE A 9 -13.69 -0.37 -25.05
CA PHE A 9 -13.59 -0.83 -23.70
C PHE A 9 -12.44 0.00 -23.18
N LEU A 10 -12.74 1.25 -22.79
CA LEU A 10 -12.03 1.87 -21.70
C LEU A 10 -12.06 0.76 -20.67
N PRO A 11 -10.91 0.15 -20.33
CA PRO A 11 -10.92 -0.73 -19.20
C PRO A 11 -11.48 0.16 -18.11
N ILE A 12 -12.67 -0.19 -17.61
CA ILE A 12 -13.11 0.35 -16.35
C ILE A 12 -12.03 -0.16 -15.44
N VAL A 13 -10.98 0.63 -15.23
CA VAL A 13 -9.96 0.38 -14.21
C VAL A 13 -10.69 0.69 -12.92
N ALA A 14 -11.67 -0.13 -12.57
CA ALA A 14 -11.82 -0.54 -11.20
C ALA A 14 -10.46 -1.16 -10.90
N GLY A 15 -9.61 -0.40 -10.20
CA GLY A 15 -8.27 -0.84 -9.84
C GLY A 15 -8.44 -2.03 -8.92
N ASP A 16 -8.52 -3.23 -9.49
CA ASP A 16 -8.57 -4.46 -8.73
C ASP A 16 -7.25 -4.54 -7.96
N CYS A 17 -7.38 -4.52 -6.64
CA CYS A 17 -6.23 -4.63 -5.75
C CYS A 17 -5.48 -5.96 -5.99
N PRO A 18 -4.13 -5.96 -5.92
CA PRO A 18 -3.37 -7.20 -6.01
C PRO A 18 -3.89 -8.25 -5.02
N VAL A 19 -3.86 -9.53 -5.42
CA VAL A 19 -4.35 -10.63 -4.58
C VAL A 19 -3.64 -10.63 -3.22
N GLY A 20 -4.42 -10.79 -2.15
CA GLY A 20 -3.89 -10.79 -0.78
C GLY A 20 -3.59 -9.40 -0.24
N THR A 21 -4.22 -8.37 -0.80
CA THR A 21 -4.29 -7.01 -0.26
C THR A 21 -5.75 -6.60 -0.03
N ILE A 22 -5.96 -5.56 0.78
CA ILE A 22 -7.27 -5.05 1.18
C ILE A 22 -7.46 -3.68 0.54
N SER A 23 -8.55 -3.53 -0.19
CA SER A 23 -8.92 -2.25 -0.81
C SER A 23 -9.53 -1.31 0.23
N HIS A 24 -9.03 -0.08 0.28
CA HIS A 24 -9.68 1.02 0.99
C HIS A 24 -9.93 2.16 0.00
N PRO A 25 -11.12 2.19 -0.64
CA PRO A 25 -11.46 3.19 -1.65
C PRO A 25 -11.39 4.64 -1.16
N GLU A 26 -11.59 4.87 0.14
CA GLU A 26 -11.49 6.18 0.79
C GLU A 26 -10.08 6.80 0.69
N PHE A 27 -9.04 5.97 0.55
CA PHE A 27 -7.65 6.40 0.32
C PHE A 27 -7.19 6.14 -1.13
N GLY A 28 -8.01 5.46 -1.95
CA GLY A 28 -7.65 5.07 -3.31
C GLY A 28 -6.45 4.12 -3.37
N ARG A 29 -6.22 3.31 -2.33
CA ARG A 29 -5.03 2.46 -2.16
C ARG A 29 -5.40 1.05 -1.68
N CYS A 30 -4.46 0.13 -1.86
CA CYS A 30 -4.55 -1.25 -1.39
C CYS A 30 -3.47 -1.50 -0.32
N TYR A 31 -3.81 -2.27 0.71
CA TYR A 31 -2.94 -2.47 1.88
C TYR A 31 -2.66 -3.95 2.10
N LYS A 32 -1.42 -4.29 2.48
CA LYS A 32 -1.04 -5.63 2.91
C LYS A 32 -0.46 -5.56 4.31
N PHE A 33 -1.02 -6.33 5.22
CA PHE A 33 -0.49 -6.51 6.58
C PHE A 33 0.37 -7.77 6.59
N SER A 34 1.69 -7.59 6.57
CA SER A 34 2.62 -8.71 6.70
C SER A 34 2.93 -8.97 8.17
N THR A 35 2.84 -10.24 8.59
CA THR A 35 3.25 -10.70 9.93
C THR A 35 4.67 -11.29 9.93
N ASP A 36 5.36 -11.22 8.80
CA ASP A 36 6.71 -11.77 8.69
C ASP A 36 7.71 -10.94 9.49
N HIS A 37 8.49 -11.62 10.33
CA HIS A 37 9.54 -10.98 11.11
C HIS A 37 10.79 -10.80 10.26
N GLN A 38 10.97 -9.59 9.72
CA GLN A 38 12.08 -9.25 8.84
C GLN A 38 12.71 -7.92 9.24
N PRO A 39 14.01 -7.68 8.96
CA PRO A 39 14.59 -6.35 9.05
C PRO A 39 13.85 -5.37 8.12
N PHE A 40 13.80 -4.09 8.50
CA PHE A 40 13.10 -3.04 7.75
C PHE A 40 13.35 -3.09 6.23
N TYR A 41 14.61 -3.20 5.80
CA TYR A 41 14.97 -3.19 4.39
C TYR A 41 14.41 -4.41 3.62
N MET A 42 14.40 -5.59 4.25
CA MET A 42 13.81 -6.80 3.68
C MET A 42 12.28 -6.70 3.60
N ALA A 43 11.66 -6.02 4.57
CA ALA A 43 10.23 -5.74 4.53
C ALA A 43 9.87 -4.80 3.36
N GLU A 44 10.69 -3.76 3.12
CA GLU A 44 10.55 -2.91 1.94
C GLU A 44 10.73 -3.68 0.63
N GLU A 45 11.78 -4.51 0.50
CA GLU A 45 11.96 -5.34 -0.70
C GLU A 45 10.77 -6.28 -0.94
N THR A 46 10.20 -6.83 0.15
CA THR A 46 8.99 -7.66 0.07
C THR A 46 7.81 -6.86 -0.46
N CYS A 47 7.60 -5.63 0.03
CA CYS A 47 6.57 -4.73 -0.49
C CYS A 47 6.80 -4.35 -1.96
N GLN A 48 8.04 -4.07 -2.36
CA GLN A 48 8.41 -3.78 -3.75
C GLN A 48 8.16 -4.96 -4.68
N SER A 49 8.38 -6.19 -4.21
CA SER A 49 8.16 -7.41 -5.01
C SER A 49 6.69 -7.62 -5.42
N ILE A 50 5.74 -7.01 -4.71
CA ILE A 50 4.30 -7.03 -5.02
C ILE A 50 3.80 -5.72 -5.65
N GLY A 51 4.72 -4.86 -6.11
CA GLY A 51 4.41 -3.59 -6.75
C GLY A 51 3.96 -2.48 -5.78
N GLY A 52 4.29 -2.61 -4.49
CA GLY A 52 4.00 -1.62 -3.47
C GLY A 52 5.25 -1.15 -2.72
N HIS A 53 5.05 -0.49 -1.58
CA HIS A 53 6.09 -0.02 -0.67
C HIS A 53 5.62 -0.20 0.78
N LEU A 54 6.53 -0.13 1.74
CA LEU A 54 6.13 0.10 3.14
C LEU A 54 5.28 1.38 3.20
N VAL A 55 4.14 1.27 3.88
CA VAL A 55 3.08 2.28 3.79
C VAL A 55 3.56 3.66 4.24
N SER A 56 3.31 4.66 3.40
CA SER A 56 3.27 6.07 3.78
C SER A 56 1.90 6.41 4.36
N VAL A 57 1.88 7.11 5.49
CA VAL A 57 0.65 7.47 6.19
C VAL A 57 0.37 8.96 5.96
N GLU A 58 -0.68 9.24 5.19
CA GLU A 58 -1.10 10.57 4.74
C GLU A 58 -1.66 11.40 5.90
N ASN A 59 -2.51 10.79 6.74
CA ASN A 59 -3.21 11.51 7.78
C ASN A 59 -3.64 10.61 8.95
N GLY A 60 -4.24 11.24 9.98
CA GLY A 60 -4.70 10.53 11.18
C GLY A 60 -5.85 9.54 10.92
N PHE A 61 -6.66 9.74 9.87
CA PHE A 61 -7.73 8.81 9.52
C PHE A 61 -7.17 7.53 8.91
N GLU A 62 -6.18 7.64 8.01
CA GLU A 62 -5.48 6.46 7.47
C GLU A 62 -4.77 5.70 8.59
N ASN A 63 -4.09 6.41 9.50
CA ASN A 63 -3.46 5.79 10.66
C ASN A 63 -4.45 5.01 11.53
N ALA A 64 -5.63 5.57 11.80
CA ALA A 64 -6.67 4.92 12.59
C ALA A 64 -7.22 3.68 11.88
N MET A 65 -7.48 3.77 10.57
CA MET A 65 -7.93 2.65 9.74
C MET A 65 -6.90 1.50 9.76
N LEU A 66 -5.61 1.80 9.63
CA LEU A 66 -4.55 0.78 9.65
C LEU A 66 -4.55 0.00 10.97
N ALA A 67 -4.67 0.72 12.10
CA ALA A 67 -4.70 0.13 13.44
C ALA A 67 -5.96 -0.72 13.66
N GLU A 68 -7.12 -0.23 13.24
CA GLU A 68 -8.40 -0.96 13.32
C GLU A 68 -8.38 -2.23 12.46
N THR A 69 -7.86 -2.14 11.24
CA THR A 69 -7.76 -3.27 10.31
C THR A 69 -6.82 -4.36 10.84
N ALA A 70 -5.66 -3.99 11.39
CA ALA A 70 -4.78 -4.95 12.04
C ALA A 70 -5.45 -5.65 13.24
N THR A 71 -6.15 -4.86 14.08
CA THR A 71 -6.85 -5.38 15.26
C THR A 71 -7.99 -6.33 14.89
N SER A 72 -8.82 -5.96 13.91
CA SER A 72 -9.96 -6.78 13.47
C SER A 72 -9.53 -8.12 12.84
N GLN A 73 -8.35 -8.17 12.23
CA GLN A 73 -7.75 -9.40 11.72
C GLN A 73 -6.95 -10.19 12.77
N ASN A 74 -6.90 -9.71 14.02
CA ASN A 74 -6.11 -10.31 15.09
C ASN A 74 -4.62 -10.47 14.71
N LEU A 75 -4.12 -9.53 13.91
CA LEU A 75 -2.70 -9.40 13.58
C LEU A 75 -2.09 -8.50 14.66
N GLY A 76 -0.95 -8.89 15.24
CA GLY A 76 -0.37 -8.23 16.42
C GLY A 76 -0.16 -6.71 16.30
N THR A 77 0.30 -6.06 17.36
CA THR A 77 0.20 -4.60 17.50
C THR A 77 1.35 -3.79 16.88
N SER A 78 2.25 -4.37 16.11
CA SER A 78 3.43 -3.65 15.60
C SER A 78 3.83 -4.10 14.20
N PHE A 79 3.86 -3.13 13.28
CA PHE A 79 4.25 -3.28 11.89
C PHE A 79 5.25 -2.21 11.51
N TYR A 80 6.11 -2.51 10.52
CA TYR A 80 6.89 -1.46 9.88
C TYR A 80 5.99 -0.58 8.99
N ILE A 81 6.28 0.71 8.99
CA ILE A 81 5.78 1.70 8.03
C ILE A 81 6.97 2.36 7.34
N GLY A 82 6.75 3.08 6.25
CA GLY A 82 7.82 3.60 5.39
C GLY A 82 8.63 4.78 5.95
N TYR A 83 8.29 5.31 7.13
CA TYR A 83 8.93 6.51 7.68
C TYR A 83 10.32 6.20 8.23
N ASN A 84 11.36 6.81 7.66
CA ASN A 84 12.75 6.45 7.95
C ASN A 84 13.72 7.63 7.76
N ARG A 85 14.98 7.43 8.20
CA ARG A 85 16.11 8.36 7.98
C ARG A 85 17.31 7.68 7.33
N MET A 86 17.08 6.61 6.57
CA MET A 86 18.16 5.83 5.97
C MET A 86 18.60 6.42 4.63
N VAL A 87 17.68 7.06 3.91
CA VAL A 87 17.93 7.64 2.58
C VAL A 87 18.30 9.13 2.67
N SER A 88 17.88 9.83 3.73
CA SER A 88 18.14 11.26 3.91
C SER A 88 18.54 11.60 5.36
N SER A 89 19.09 12.79 5.57
CA SER A 89 19.42 13.27 6.93
C SER A 89 18.17 13.57 7.77
N GLY A 90 17.04 13.84 7.12
CA GLY A 90 15.72 14.06 7.72
C GLY A 90 14.88 12.78 7.74
N TRP A 91 13.71 12.87 8.38
CA TRP A 91 12.71 11.82 8.26
C TRP A 91 11.95 11.98 6.94
N THR A 92 11.84 10.90 6.19
CA THR A 92 11.19 10.84 4.88
C THR A 92 10.47 9.52 4.71
N TRP A 93 9.45 9.48 3.86
CA TRP A 93 8.81 8.23 3.45
C TRP A 93 9.67 7.53 2.39
N ILE A 94 9.81 6.20 2.50
CA ILE A 94 10.68 5.41 1.61
C ILE A 94 10.17 5.35 0.17
N ASP A 95 8.87 5.49 -0.04
CA ASP A 95 8.21 5.57 -1.33
C ASP A 95 8.32 6.97 -1.99
N GLY A 96 8.98 7.91 -1.32
CA GLY A 96 9.11 9.29 -1.78
C GLY A 96 7.82 10.12 -1.63
N TYR A 97 6.83 9.61 -0.87
CA TYR A 97 5.64 10.38 -0.54
C TYR A 97 6.03 11.69 0.16
N ASN A 98 5.54 12.80 -0.37
CA ASN A 98 5.65 14.11 0.25
C ASN A 98 4.22 14.58 0.52
N ALA A 99 3.88 14.72 1.80
CA ALA A 99 2.59 15.25 2.23
C ALA A 99 2.41 16.72 1.79
#